data_AF-A0A7Y9ZA55-F1
#
_entry.id   AF-A0A7Y9ZA55-F1
#
_cell.length_a   1.000
_cell.length_b   1.000
_cell.length_c   1.000
_cell.angle_alpha   90.00
_cell.angle_beta   90.00
_cell.angle_gamma   90.00
#
_symmetry.space_group_name_H-M   'P 1'
#
loop_
_entity.id
_entity.type
_entity.pdbx_description
1 polymer ?
#
loop_
_entity_poly.entity_id
_entity_poly.type
_entity_poly.pdbx_seq_one_letter_code
_entity_poly.pdbx_strand_id
1 'polypeptide(L)'
;MAELSQLTSDNLDKQGFCDLGEAGKSRYARPLRFTPAVATILVVMGLILQSPIVIGSMALIGLSGVLFPRGMLIDVVYNLGIRHIFNSPRLPPTPTPRRFSYGISTVWLAGSAASFHFGLPLLGILFGVPVAIGGTVLATTLWCLGSWLYRPVGALVAEFEGTRKAGK
;
A
#
# COMPACT_ATOMS: atom_id res chain seq x y z
N MET A 1 -14.37 20.03 -13.84
CA MET A 1 -13.59 18.96 -13.16
C MET A 1 -14.60 17.91 -12.73
N ALA A 2 -14.32 16.62 -12.94
CA ALA A 2 -15.22 15.58 -12.46
C ALA A 2 -15.25 15.62 -10.93
N GLU A 3 -16.44 15.73 -10.35
CA GLU A 3 -16.65 15.69 -8.92
C GLU A 3 -16.18 14.32 -8.41
N LEU A 4 -15.32 14.31 -7.40
CA LEU A 4 -14.83 13.06 -6.82
C LEU A 4 -15.99 12.45 -6.01
N SER A 5 -16.24 11.15 -6.16
CA SER A 5 -17.24 10.47 -5.32
C SER A 5 -16.88 10.65 -3.84
N GLN A 6 -17.88 10.97 -3.00
CA GLN A 6 -17.71 11.14 -1.55
C GLN A 6 -16.98 9.95 -0.90
N LEU A 7 -17.29 8.73 -1.33
CA LEU A 7 -16.60 7.52 -0.88
C LEU A 7 -15.09 7.55 -1.14
N THR A 8 -14.67 8.05 -2.31
CA THR A 8 -13.25 8.15 -2.65
C THR A 8 -12.56 9.24 -1.83
N SER A 9 -13.27 10.34 -1.56
CA SER A 9 -12.74 11.44 -0.73
C SER A 9 -12.49 10.95 0.71
N ASP A 10 -13.48 10.28 1.31
CA ASP A 10 -13.39 9.69 2.65
C ASP A 10 -12.26 8.66 2.75
N ASN A 11 -12.07 7.86 1.70
CA ASN A 11 -10.99 6.86 1.66
C ASN A 11 -9.60 7.50 1.59
N LEU A 12 -9.47 8.62 0.88
CA LEU A 12 -8.22 9.39 0.84
C LEU A 12 -7.94 10.04 2.19
N ASP A 13 -8.96 10.57 2.87
CA ASP A 13 -8.82 11.13 4.21
C ASP A 13 -8.36 10.09 5.22
N LYS A 14 -8.98 8.89 5.20
CA LYS A 14 -8.57 7.77 6.05
C LYS A 14 -7.14 7.29 5.79
N GLN A 15 -6.59 7.54 4.61
CA GLN A 15 -5.19 7.26 4.30
C GLN A 15 -4.24 8.33 4.83
N GLY A 16 -4.72 9.51 5.21
CA GLY A 16 -3.92 10.65 5.66
C GLY A 16 -3.72 11.73 4.59
N PHE A 17 -4.62 11.84 3.61
CA PHE A 17 -4.60 12.88 2.58
C PHE A 17 -5.60 14.03 2.82
N CYS A 18 -5.98 14.26 4.08
CA CYS A 18 -6.94 15.30 4.48
C CYS A 18 -6.52 16.72 4.05
N ASP A 19 -5.22 17.00 4.01
CA ASP A 19 -4.69 18.33 3.74
C ASP A 19 -4.71 18.71 2.25
N LEU A 20 -5.03 17.79 1.34
CA LEU A 20 -5.02 18.05 -0.11
C LEU A 20 -6.22 18.89 -0.60
N GLY A 21 -7.29 18.98 0.20
CA GLY A 21 -8.57 19.56 -0.22
C GLY A 21 -9.22 18.82 -1.40
N GLU A 22 -10.48 19.12 -1.73
CA GLU A 22 -11.22 18.37 -2.77
C GLU A 22 -10.60 18.47 -4.17
N ALA A 23 -10.09 19.64 -4.55
CA ALA A 23 -9.41 19.84 -5.83
C ALA A 23 -8.10 19.04 -5.92
N GLY A 24 -7.34 18.96 -4.82
CA GLY A 24 -6.14 18.14 -4.76
C GLY A 24 -6.46 16.65 -4.82
N LYS A 25 -7.48 16.19 -4.06
CA LYS A 25 -7.94 14.80 -4.10
C LYS A 25 -8.39 14.38 -5.50
N SER A 26 -9.18 15.20 -6.20
CA SER A 26 -9.58 14.95 -7.60
C SER A 26 -8.38 14.82 -8.54
N ARG A 27 -7.39 15.70 -8.38
CA ARG A 27 -6.15 15.69 -9.18
C ARG A 27 -5.28 14.46 -8.94
N TYR A 28 -5.20 13.96 -7.71
CA TYR A 28 -4.31 12.84 -7.34
C TYR A 28 -5.00 11.48 -7.33
N ALA A 29 -6.33 11.40 -7.37
CA ALA A 29 -7.05 10.13 -7.27
C ALA A 29 -6.62 9.10 -8.33
N ARG A 30 -6.48 9.49 -9.60
CA ARG A 30 -6.01 8.58 -10.66
C ARG A 30 -4.54 8.20 -10.50
N PRO A 31 -3.59 9.16 -10.36
CA PRO A 31 -2.18 8.83 -10.08
C PRO A 31 -1.98 7.91 -8.88
N LEU A 32 -2.73 8.09 -7.80
CA LEU A 32 -2.57 7.29 -6.56
C LEU A 32 -3.00 5.82 -6.72
N ARG A 33 -3.79 5.50 -7.76
CA ARG A 33 -4.18 4.13 -8.13
C ARG A 33 -3.13 3.42 -8.98
N PHE A 34 -2.23 4.16 -9.62
CA PHE A 34 -1.22 3.59 -10.51
C PHE A 34 -0.30 2.62 -9.76
N THR A 35 0.29 3.09 -8.66
CA THR A 35 1.21 2.30 -7.83
C THR A 35 0.61 0.99 -7.34
N PRO A 36 -0.56 0.98 -6.66
CA PRO A 36 -1.18 -0.26 -6.22
C PRO A 36 -1.61 -1.14 -7.40
N ALA A 37 -2.07 -0.58 -8.53
CA ALA A 37 -2.41 -1.39 -9.70
C ALA A 37 -1.20 -2.16 -10.25
N VAL A 38 -0.06 -1.48 -10.46
CA VAL A 38 1.17 -2.11 -10.95
C VAL A 38 1.70 -3.13 -9.95
N ALA A 39 1.75 -2.78 -8.66
CA ALA A 39 2.20 -3.69 -7.62
C ALA A 39 1.33 -4.95 -7.57
N THR A 40 0.00 -4.81 -7.64
CA THR A 40 -0.93 -5.95 -7.64
C THR A 40 -0.76 -6.83 -8.86
N ILE A 41 -0.61 -6.25 -10.05
CA ILE A 41 -0.36 -7.04 -11.28
C ILE A 41 0.91 -7.88 -11.13
N LEU A 42 2.00 -7.28 -10.64
CA LEU A 42 3.26 -7.99 -10.44
C LEU A 42 3.15 -9.08 -9.36
N VAL A 43 2.43 -8.83 -8.27
CA VAL A 43 2.15 -9.84 -7.23
C VAL A 43 1.33 -10.99 -7.81
N VAL A 44 0.25 -10.70 -8.55
CA VAL A 44 -0.60 -11.73 -9.19
C VAL A 44 0.23 -12.56 -10.16
N MET A 45 1.06 -11.93 -11.00
CA MET A 45 1.98 -12.66 -11.88
C MET A 45 2.96 -13.54 -11.07
N GLY A 46 3.54 -13.02 -9.99
CA GLY A 46 4.41 -13.79 -9.11
C GLY A 46 3.71 -15.00 -8.49
N LEU A 47 2.43 -14.89 -8.15
CA LEU A 47 1.63 -15.98 -7.59
C LEU A 47 1.27 -17.04 -8.63
N ILE A 48 0.86 -16.61 -9.84
CA ILE A 48 0.55 -17.52 -10.95
C ILE A 48 1.80 -18.31 -11.35
N LEU A 49 2.95 -17.63 -11.43
CA LEU A 49 4.23 -18.25 -11.74
C LEU A 49 4.85 -18.99 -10.54
N GLN A 50 4.24 -18.89 -9.35
CA GLN A 50 4.79 -19.39 -8.08
C GLN A 50 6.26 -19.03 -7.86
N SER A 51 6.66 -17.83 -8.32
CA SER A 51 8.06 -17.43 -8.39
C SER A 51 8.48 -16.75 -7.09
N PRO A 52 9.38 -17.36 -6.30
CA PRO A 52 9.88 -16.74 -5.07
C PRO A 52 10.66 -15.47 -5.37
N ILE A 53 11.30 -15.37 -6.54
CA ILE A 53 12.06 -14.19 -6.96
C ILE A 53 11.12 -13.01 -7.23
N VAL A 54 10.05 -13.23 -7.99
CA VAL A 54 9.08 -12.16 -8.31
C VAL A 54 8.40 -11.68 -7.03
N ILE A 55 7.87 -12.58 -6.21
CA ILE A 55 7.21 -12.22 -4.95
C ILE A 55 8.19 -11.57 -3.97
N GLY A 56 9.41 -12.09 -3.84
CA GLY A 56 10.46 -11.52 -3.00
C GLY A 56 10.85 -10.11 -3.44
N SER A 57 10.94 -9.86 -4.74
CA SER A 57 11.19 -8.52 -5.27
C SER A 57 10.06 -7.54 -4.90
N MET A 58 8.81 -7.99 -4.91
CA MET A 58 7.67 -7.17 -4.48
C MET A 58 7.70 -6.87 -2.98
N ALA A 59 8.19 -7.80 -2.16
CA ALA A 59 8.42 -7.55 -0.73
C ALA A 59 9.46 -6.43 -0.53
N LEU A 60 10.57 -6.43 -1.30
CA LEU A 60 11.58 -5.36 -1.25
C LEU A 60 11.01 -4.02 -1.71
N ILE A 61 10.18 -4.00 -2.76
CA ILE A 61 9.47 -2.79 -3.18
C ILE A 61 8.54 -2.29 -2.08
N GLY A 62 7.77 -3.17 -1.43
CA GLY A 62 6.95 -2.83 -0.28
C GLY A 62 7.78 -2.21 0.85
N LEU A 63 8.91 -2.83 1.18
CA LEU A 63 9.84 -2.37 2.20
C LEU A 63 10.37 -0.96 1.89
N SER A 64 10.68 -0.67 0.62
CA SER A 64 11.11 0.67 0.20
C SER A 64 10.05 1.74 0.50
N GLY A 65 8.75 1.42 0.34
CA GLY A 65 7.65 2.33 0.69
C GLY A 65 7.45 2.50 2.20
N VAL A 66 7.80 1.47 2.99
CA VAL A 66 7.83 1.57 4.46
C VAL A 66 8.95 2.49 4.91
N LEU A 67 10.17 2.33 4.36
CA LEU A 67 11.36 3.08 4.80
C LEU A 67 11.39 4.51 4.27
N PHE A 68 10.93 4.74 3.04
CA PHE A 68 11.03 6.04 2.38
C PHE A 68 9.66 6.60 1.98
N PRO A 69 9.21 7.74 2.56
CA PRO A 69 7.90 8.33 2.24
C PRO A 69 7.80 8.86 0.80
N ARG A 70 8.95 9.04 0.11
CA ARG A 70 9.03 9.45 -1.30
C ARG A 70 9.80 8.45 -2.16
N GLY A 71 10.20 7.31 -1.59
CA GLY A 71 11.17 6.39 -2.18
C GLY A 71 10.63 5.00 -2.45
N MET A 72 9.29 4.80 -2.44
CA MET A 72 8.73 3.57 -2.97
C MET A 72 9.15 3.43 -4.42
N LEU A 73 9.81 2.32 -4.78
CA LEU A 73 10.46 2.15 -6.09
C LEU A 73 9.49 2.42 -7.26
N ILE A 74 8.25 1.96 -7.16
CA ILE A 74 7.22 2.20 -8.19
C ILE A 74 6.83 3.69 -8.28
N ASP A 75 6.75 4.40 -7.16
CA ASP A 75 6.46 5.84 -7.14
C ASP A 75 7.61 6.65 -7.74
N VAL A 76 8.86 6.21 -7.55
CA VAL A 76 10.04 6.82 -8.18
C VAL A 76 9.98 6.64 -9.69
N VAL A 77 9.70 5.43 -10.18
CA VAL A 77 9.53 5.15 -11.61
C VAL A 77 8.40 6.01 -12.21
N TYR A 78 7.27 6.12 -11.49
CA TYR A 78 6.16 6.98 -11.92
C TYR A 78 6.59 8.45 -12.02
N ASN A 79 7.26 8.97 -10.99
CA ASN A 79 7.67 10.36 -10.91
C ASN A 79 8.79 10.74 -11.89
N LEU A 80 9.64 9.80 -12.28
CA LEU A 80 10.73 10.05 -13.23
C LEU A 80 10.29 9.87 -14.69
N GLY A 81 9.45 8.87 -14.99
CA GLY A 81 9.05 8.56 -16.36
C GLY A 81 7.59 8.86 -16.65
N ILE A 82 6.70 8.06 -16.06
CA ILE A 82 5.29 7.95 -16.47
C ILE A 82 4.55 9.28 -16.36
N ARG A 83 4.84 10.09 -15.33
CA ARG A 83 4.21 11.40 -15.18
C ARG A 83 4.45 12.31 -16.38
N HIS A 84 5.63 12.23 -17.02
CA HIS A 84 5.99 13.11 -18.15
C HIS A 84 5.31 12.65 -19.44
N ILE A 85 5.09 11.34 -19.58
CA ILE A 85 4.36 10.77 -20.72
C ILE A 85 2.88 11.17 -20.67
N PHE A 86 2.27 11.13 -19.49
CA PHE A 86 0.84 11.39 -19.30
C PHE A 86 0.52 12.80 -18.79
N ASN A 87 1.48 13.74 -18.79
CA ASN A 87 1.36 15.08 -18.20
C ASN A 87 0.65 15.07 -16.83
N SER A 88 0.96 14.07 -16.03
CA SER A 88 0.31 13.80 -14.75
C SER A 88 1.05 14.48 -13.60
N PRO A 89 0.35 14.82 -12.50
CA PRO A 89 0.98 15.52 -11.39
C PRO A 89 1.92 14.59 -10.61
N ARG A 90 2.96 15.17 -9.99
CA ARG A 90 3.91 14.45 -9.14
C ARG A 90 3.18 13.88 -7.91
N LEU A 91 3.41 12.62 -7.58
CA LEU A 91 2.77 12.00 -6.41
C LEU A 91 3.18 12.70 -5.11
N PRO A 92 2.22 12.98 -4.20
CA PRO A 92 2.53 13.49 -2.86
C PRO A 92 3.27 12.41 -2.05
N PRO A 93 3.97 12.81 -0.96
CA PRO A 93 4.59 11.86 -0.04
C PRO A 93 3.56 10.87 0.51
N THR A 94 3.94 9.61 0.67
CA THR A 94 3.06 8.60 1.25
C THR A 94 2.83 8.89 2.74
N PRO A 95 1.58 9.08 3.19
CA PRO A 95 1.26 9.30 4.59
C PRO A 95 1.47 8.04 5.45
N THR A 96 1.66 8.22 6.76
CA THR A 96 1.97 7.14 7.69
C THR A 96 0.96 5.98 7.72
N PRO A 97 -0.37 6.19 7.65
CA PRO A 97 -1.33 5.08 7.67
C PRO A 97 -1.19 4.16 6.45
N ARG A 98 -0.86 4.73 5.28
CA ARG A 98 -0.63 3.94 4.06
C ARG A 98 0.70 3.18 4.11
N ARG A 99 1.74 3.75 4.74
CA ARG A 99 3.03 3.07 4.96
C ARG A 99 2.90 1.87 5.90
N PHE A 100 2.00 1.92 6.87
CA PHE A 100 1.66 0.77 7.71
C PHE A 100 1.14 -0.41 6.87
N SER A 101 0.26 -0.13 5.89
CA SER A 101 -0.21 -1.16 4.95
C SER A 101 0.94 -1.78 4.16
N TYR A 102 1.89 -0.98 3.70
CA TYR A 102 3.08 -1.50 3.01
C TYR A 102 3.92 -2.40 3.91
N GLY A 103 3.98 -2.12 5.22
CA GLY A 103 4.64 -2.98 6.21
C GLY A 103 4.00 -4.36 6.28
N ILE A 104 2.67 -4.42 6.44
CA ILE A 104 1.93 -5.68 6.49
C ILE A 104 2.11 -6.45 5.18
N SER A 105 1.95 -5.79 4.04
CA SER A 105 2.15 -6.41 2.72
C SER A 105 3.58 -6.94 2.55
N THR A 106 4.59 -6.23 3.03
CA THR A 106 5.99 -6.66 2.97
C THR A 106 6.20 -7.97 3.74
N VAL A 107 5.69 -8.06 4.97
CA VAL A 107 5.83 -9.26 5.80
C VAL A 107 5.12 -10.45 5.15
N TRP A 108 3.90 -10.24 4.65
CA TRP A 108 3.12 -11.30 4.00
C TRP A 108 3.76 -11.75 2.68
N LEU A 109 4.24 -10.83 1.84
CA LEU A 109 4.95 -11.18 0.61
C LEU A 109 6.29 -11.88 0.90
N ALA A 110 7.02 -11.48 1.95
CA ALA A 110 8.22 -12.18 2.37
C ALA A 110 7.93 -13.62 2.82
N GLY A 111 6.85 -13.81 3.61
CA GLY A 111 6.38 -15.15 3.99
C GLY A 111 5.94 -15.99 2.78
N SER A 112 5.28 -15.35 1.81
CA SER A 112 4.89 -15.99 0.55
C SER A 112 6.11 -16.43 -0.27
N ALA A 113 7.10 -15.56 -0.44
CA ALA A 113 8.34 -15.85 -1.15
C ALA A 113 9.13 -16.98 -0.47
N ALA A 114 9.26 -16.94 0.85
CA ALA A 114 9.91 -18.00 1.62
C ALA A 114 9.18 -19.34 1.44
N SER A 115 7.85 -19.34 1.49
CA SER A 115 7.05 -20.55 1.28
C SER A 115 7.26 -21.16 -0.10
N PHE A 116 7.27 -20.33 -1.16
CA PHE A 116 7.61 -20.82 -2.51
C PHE A 116 9.05 -21.32 -2.62
N HIS A 117 10.00 -20.68 -1.93
CA HIS A 117 11.39 -21.12 -1.91
C HIS A 117 11.57 -22.50 -1.25
N PHE A 118 10.82 -22.78 -0.17
CA PHE A 118 10.84 -24.07 0.52
C PHE A 118 9.90 -25.14 -0.09
N GLY A 119 9.30 -24.86 -1.25
CA GLY A 119 8.42 -25.83 -1.93
C GLY A 119 7.06 -26.03 -1.24
N LEU A 120 6.58 -25.04 -0.48
CA LEU A 120 5.28 -25.05 0.20
C LEU A 120 4.29 -24.09 -0.51
N PRO A 121 3.81 -24.43 -1.73
CA PRO A 121 3.03 -23.52 -2.56
C PRO A 121 1.70 -23.10 -1.92
N LEU A 122 1.07 -23.97 -1.12
CA LEU A 122 -0.17 -23.65 -0.42
C LEU A 122 0.00 -22.51 0.58
N LEU A 123 1.09 -22.52 1.36
CA LEU A 123 1.42 -21.41 2.27
C LEU A 123 1.79 -20.16 1.47
N GLY A 124 2.52 -20.31 0.36
CA GLY A 124 2.84 -19.22 -0.56
C GLY A 124 1.59 -18.48 -1.03
N ILE A 125 0.59 -19.22 -1.48
CA ILE A 125 -0.71 -18.70 -1.93
C ILE A 125 -1.49 -18.10 -0.76
N LEU A 126 -1.52 -18.76 0.40
CA LEU A 126 -2.22 -18.29 1.60
C LEU A 126 -1.74 -16.89 2.03
N PHE A 127 -0.43 -16.64 1.98
CA PHE A 127 0.13 -15.32 2.28
C PHE A 127 0.02 -14.35 1.10
N GLY A 128 0.10 -14.81 -0.14
CA GLY A 128 0.12 -13.91 -1.31
C GLY A 128 -1.26 -13.39 -1.71
N VAL A 129 -2.28 -14.24 -1.71
CA VAL A 129 -3.62 -13.91 -2.23
C VAL A 129 -4.28 -12.76 -1.46
N PRO A 130 -4.25 -12.71 -0.12
CA PRO A 130 -4.85 -11.59 0.60
C PRO A 130 -4.17 -10.25 0.31
N VAL A 131 -2.86 -10.25 0.04
CA VAL A 131 -2.13 -9.05 -0.42
C VAL A 131 -2.61 -8.63 -1.82
N ALA A 132 -2.78 -9.58 -2.73
CA ALA A 132 -3.31 -9.30 -4.07
C ALA A 132 -4.74 -8.73 -4.03
N ILE A 133 -5.62 -9.29 -3.18
CA ILE A 133 -6.98 -8.79 -2.97
C ILE A 133 -6.94 -7.37 -2.39
N GLY A 134 -6.19 -7.15 -1.31
CA GLY A 134 -6.07 -5.83 -0.68
C GLY A 134 -5.53 -4.76 -1.65
N GLY A 135 -4.52 -5.12 -2.45
CA GLY A 135 -3.97 -4.25 -3.49
C GLY A 135 -4.98 -3.97 -4.62
N THR A 136 -5.78 -4.96 -5.04
CA THR A 136 -6.85 -4.77 -6.03
C THR A 136 -7.91 -3.81 -5.53
N VAL A 137 -8.35 -3.97 -4.27
CA VAL A 137 -9.32 -3.07 -3.65
C VAL A 137 -8.75 -1.65 -3.56
N LEU A 138 -7.49 -1.49 -3.17
CA LEU A 138 -6.81 -0.20 -3.13
C LEU A 138 -6.68 0.43 -4.52
N ALA A 139 -6.36 -0.34 -5.55
CA ALA A 139 -6.23 0.12 -6.92
C ALA A 139 -7.57 0.58 -7.53
N THR A 140 -8.69 -0.02 -7.11
CA THR A 140 -10.02 0.25 -7.67
C THR A 140 -10.78 1.31 -6.88
N THR A 141 -10.75 1.24 -5.54
CA THR A 141 -11.59 2.06 -4.66
C THR A 141 -10.81 3.13 -3.89
N LEU A 142 -9.47 3.10 -3.95
CA LEU A 142 -8.59 3.84 -3.05
C LEU A 142 -8.80 3.49 -1.57
N TRP A 143 -9.58 2.46 -1.22
CA TRP A 143 -9.70 2.02 0.16
C TRP A 143 -8.49 1.17 0.56
N CYS A 144 -7.84 1.55 1.66
CA CYS A 144 -6.65 0.87 2.17
C CYS A 144 -6.99 0.15 3.48
N LEU A 145 -6.96 -1.19 3.45
CA LEU A 145 -7.20 -2.01 4.65
C LEU A 145 -6.23 -1.65 5.78
N GLY A 146 -4.96 -1.39 5.44
CA GLY A 146 -3.95 -1.02 6.45
C GLY A 146 -4.23 0.31 7.12
N SER A 147 -4.74 1.33 6.42
CA SER A 147 -5.08 2.61 7.06
C SER A 147 -6.33 2.52 7.92
N TRP A 148 -7.27 1.62 7.58
CA TRP A 148 -8.41 1.32 8.43
C TRP A 148 -7.99 0.61 9.73
N LEU A 149 -7.05 -0.35 9.65
CA LEU A 149 -6.51 -1.07 10.80
C LEU A 149 -5.56 -0.21 11.64
N TYR A 150 -4.88 0.77 11.04
CA TYR A 150 -3.94 1.66 11.72
C TYR A 150 -4.58 2.47 12.86
N ARG A 151 -5.83 2.93 12.68
CA ARG A 151 -6.55 3.75 13.67
C ARG A 151 -6.84 3.00 14.99
N PRO A 152 -7.48 1.81 14.98
CA PRO A 152 -7.70 1.05 16.21
C PRO A 152 -6.39 0.54 16.82
N VAL A 153 -5.40 0.15 16.01
CA VAL A 153 -4.09 -0.29 16.53
C VAL A 153 -3.38 0.87 17.25
N GLY A 154 -3.38 2.07 16.68
CA GLY A 154 -2.82 3.25 17.34
C GLY A 154 -3.53 3.60 18.65
N ALA A 155 -4.87 3.49 18.68
CA ALA A 155 -5.64 3.70 19.91
C ALA A 155 -5.31 2.65 20.98
N LEU A 156 -5.23 1.37 20.61
CA LEU A 156 -4.89 0.28 21.51
C LEU A 156 -3.47 0.44 22.08
N VAL A 157 -2.49 0.81 21.24
CA VAL A 157 -1.12 1.06 21.69
C VAL A 157 -1.06 2.23 22.68
N ALA A 158 -1.78 3.31 22.40
CA ALA A 158 -1.84 4.46 23.31
C ALA A 158 -2.47 4.10 24.67
N GLU A 159 -3.51 3.26 24.69
CA GLU A 159 -4.13 2.73 25.91
C GLU A 159 -3.13 1.88 26.74
N PHE A 160 -2.37 0.99 26.09
CA PHE A 160 -1.33 0.19 26.74
C PHE A 160 -0.18 1.05 27.29
N GLU A 161 0.21 2.12 26.59
CA GLU A 161 1.24 3.03 27.08
C GLU A 161 0.75 3.89 28.26
N GLY A 162 -0.52 4.33 28.24
CA GLY A 162 -1.15 5.05 29.33
C GLY A 162 -1.25 4.21 30.61
N THR A 163 -1.69 2.96 30.49
CA THR A 163 -1.75 2.01 31.62
C THR A 163 -0.36 1.68 32.17
N ARG A 164 0.67 1.57 31.32
CA ARG A 164 2.06 1.36 31.75
C ARG A 164 2.66 2.54 32.51
N LYS A 165 2.24 3.78 32.20
CA LYS A 165 2.68 4.99 32.91
C LYS A 165 1.93 5.22 34.22
N ALA A 166 0.68 4.76 34.34
CA ALA A 166 -0.12 4.87 35.56
C ALA A 166 0.23 3.84 36.65
N GLY A 167 0.93 2.75 36.28
CA GLY A 167 1.41 1.72 37.21
C GLY A 167 2.84 1.92 37.73
N LYS A 168 3.47 3.07 37.45
CA LYS A 168 4.76 3.51 38.03
C LYS A 168 4.52 4.68 38.95
#